data_AF-A0A1D3DTC8-F1
#
_entry.id   AF-A0A1D3DTC8-F1
#
_cell.length_a   1.000
_cell.length_b   1.000
_cell.length_c   1.000
_cell.angle_alpha   90.00
_cell.angle_beta   90.00
_cell.angle_gamma   90.00
#
_symmetry.space_group_name_H-M   'P 1'
#
loop_
_entity.id
_entity.type
_entity.pdbx_description
1 polymer ?
#
loop_
_entity_poly.entity_id
_entity_poly.type
_entity_poly.pdbx_seq_one_letter_code
_entity_poly.pdbx_strand_id
1 'polypeptide(L)' 'MNLPGAHTDEPTPAYDPKNPADATATAFLRAGCEGDTFRTLDPGAGASDRLLVRSVLFS' A
#
# COMPACT_ATOMS: atom_id res chain seq x y z
N MET A 1 7.95 -26.38 -17.48
CA MET A 1 8.85 -25.22 -17.58
C MET A 1 8.07 -24.02 -17.07
N ASN A 2 8.53 -23.36 -16.01
CA ASN A 2 7.84 -22.20 -15.44
C ASN A 2 8.27 -20.92 -16.15
N LEU A 3 7.35 -19.95 -16.26
CA LEU A 3 7.58 -18.67 -16.92
C LEU A 3 8.60 -17.82 -16.13
N PRO A 4 9.65 -17.28 -16.78
CA PRO A 4 10.58 -16.35 -16.13
C PRO A 4 9.81 -15.16 -15.53
N GLY A 5 9.93 -14.98 -14.21
CA GLY A 5 9.25 -13.90 -13.47
C GLY A 5 7.96 -14.29 -12.75
N ALA A 6 7.45 -15.52 -12.95
CA ALA A 6 6.26 -16.03 -12.27
C ALA A 6 6.58 -16.83 -10.98
N HIS A 7 7.75 -16.57 -10.37
CA HIS A 7 8.27 -17.36 -9.22
C HIS A 7 8.08 -16.68 -7.87
N THR A 8 7.58 -15.44 -7.84
CA THR A 8 7.53 -14.64 -6.62
C THR A 8 6.09 -14.30 -6.28
N ASP A 9 5.62 -14.83 -5.16
CA ASP A 9 4.31 -14.52 -4.54
C ASP A 9 4.27 -13.11 -3.89
N GLU A 10 5.13 -12.18 -4.32
CA GLU A 10 5.37 -10.94 -3.60
C GLU A 10 5.15 -9.74 -4.53
N PRO A 11 4.03 -8.99 -4.41
CA PRO A 11 4.04 -7.61 -4.84
C PRO A 11 5.05 -6.87 -3.94
N THR A 12 6.06 -6.26 -4.57
CA THR A 12 6.99 -5.38 -3.87
C THR A 12 6.18 -4.29 -3.15
N PRO A 13 6.43 -4.03 -1.85
CA PRO A 13 5.67 -3.01 -1.14
C PRO A 13 5.79 -1.65 -1.83
N ALA A 14 4.72 -0.85 -1.81
CA ALA A 14 4.76 0.50 -2.33
C ALA A 14 5.52 1.42 -1.37
N TYR A 15 6.42 2.22 -1.93
CA TYR A 15 7.21 3.25 -1.26
C TYR A 15 6.64 4.64 -1.60
N ASP A 16 6.73 5.60 -0.68
CA ASP A 16 6.18 6.97 -0.85
C ASP A 16 4.70 6.96 -1.30
N PRO A 17 3.78 6.32 -0.54
CA PRO A 17 2.39 6.25 -0.93
C PRO A 17 1.77 7.65 -0.95
N LYS A 18 1.11 7.98 -2.05
CA LYS A 18 0.40 9.26 -2.26
C LYS A 18 -1.08 8.98 -2.39
N ASN A 19 -1.88 9.81 -1.74
CA ASN A 19 -3.32 9.81 -1.89
C ASN A 19 -3.76 10.98 -2.78
N PRO A 20 -3.83 10.80 -4.11
CA PRO A 20 -4.32 11.84 -5.00
C PRO A 20 -5.85 11.96 -5.01
N ALA A 21 -6.57 11.10 -4.27
CA ALA A 21 -8.02 11.11 -4.24
C ALA A 21 -8.57 12.19 -3.29
N ASP A 22 -9.81 12.62 -3.55
CA ASP A 22 -10.59 13.49 -2.66
C ASP A 22 -11.23 12.71 -1.48
N ALA A 23 -10.73 11.50 -1.20
CA ALA A 23 -11.21 10.60 -0.16
C ALA A 23 -10.07 10.21 0.77
N THR A 24 -10.37 9.84 2.01
CA THR A 24 -9.34 9.40 2.97
C THR A 24 -8.87 8.00 2.59
N ALA A 25 -7.54 7.79 2.58
CA ALA A 25 -6.94 6.50 2.29
C ALA A 25 -6.31 5.89 3.54
N THR A 26 -6.72 4.68 3.90
CA THR A 26 -6.12 3.89 4.98
C THR A 26 -5.19 2.86 4.37
N ALA A 27 -3.89 3.02 4.57
CA ALA A 27 -2.88 2.10 4.03
C ALA A 27 -2.43 1.09 5.09
N PHE A 28 -2.27 -0.17 4.67
CA PHE A 28 -1.95 -1.31 5.53
C PHE A 28 -0.58 -1.90 5.16
N LEU A 29 0.15 -2.40 6.15
CA LEU A 29 1.44 -3.09 5.93
C LEU A 29 1.29 -4.53 5.41
N ARG A 30 0.09 -5.10 5.50
CA ARG A 30 -0.24 -6.44 4.98
C ARG A 30 -1.15 -6.33 3.76
N ALA A 31 -1.20 -7.40 2.97
CA ALA A 31 -2.20 -7.55 1.92
C ALA A 31 -3.59 -7.80 2.54
N GLY A 32 -4.65 -7.53 1.78
CA GLY A 32 -6.02 -7.86 2.19
C GLY A 32 -6.70 -6.84 3.13
N CYS A 33 -6.10 -5.68 3.40
CA CYS A 33 -6.67 -4.66 4.28
C CYS A 33 -6.96 -5.16 5.71
N GLU A 34 -6.11 -6.06 6.23
CA GLU A 34 -6.24 -6.66 7.56
C GLU A 34 -5.02 -6.36 8.46
N GLY A 35 -5.24 -6.19 9.77
CA GLY A 35 -4.20 -6.06 10.80
C GLY A 35 -3.96 -4.67 11.38
N ASP A 36 -3.13 -4.60 12.42
CA ASP A 36 -3.12 -3.51 13.41
C ASP A 36 -2.25 -2.30 13.05
N THR A 37 -1.36 -2.42 12.05
CA THR A 37 -0.46 -1.32 11.68
C THR A 37 -0.93 -0.66 10.38
N PHE A 38 -1.54 0.52 10.52
CA PHE A 38 -2.03 1.32 9.41
C PHE A 38 -1.54 2.77 9.50
N ARG A 39 -1.54 3.44 8.35
CA ARG A 39 -1.29 4.88 8.22
C ARG A 39 -2.46 5.47 7.45
N THR A 40 -3.06 6.52 7.99
CA THR A 40 -4.11 7.26 7.29
C THR A 40 -3.51 8.41 6.51
N LEU A 41 -3.94 8.55 5.25
CA LEU A 41 -3.57 9.62 4.35
C LEU A 41 -4.81 10.44 4.05
N ASP A 42 -4.78 11.71 4.46
CA ASP A 42 -5.79 12.68 4.07
C ASP A 42 -5.79 12.88 2.54
N PRO A 43 -6.88 13.41 1.96
CA PRO A 43 -6.89 13.83 0.57
C PRO A 43 -5.69 14.72 0.22
N GLY A 44 -4.97 14.35 -0.84
CA GLY A 44 -3.76 15.05 -1.29
C GLY A 44 -2.50 14.80 -0.46
N ALA A 45 -2.57 13.99 0.61
CA ALA A 45 -1.41 13.71 1.47
C ALA A 45 -0.52 12.59 0.92
N GLY A 46 0.76 12.64 1.29
CA GLY A 46 1.73 11.56 1.06
C GLY A 46 2.34 11.06 2.36
N ALA A 47 2.82 9.82 2.36
CA ALA A 47 3.65 9.30 3.46
C ALA A 47 5.14 9.35 3.09
N SER A 48 6.01 9.15 4.08
CA SER A 48 7.45 9.00 3.80
C SER A 48 7.72 7.83 2.86
N ASP A 49 8.70 8.03 1.99
CA ASP A 49 9.49 7.08 1.21
C ASP A 49 9.99 5.84 1.98
N ARG A 50 10.09 5.91 3.30
CA ARG A 50 10.42 4.77 4.17
C ARG A 50 9.24 3.87 4.51
N LEU A 51 8.02 4.31 4.22
CA LEU A 51 6.81 3.56 4.53
C LEU A 51 6.55 2.54 3.42
N LEU A 52 6.55 1.27 3.78
CA LEU A 52 6.27 0.14 2.89
C LEU A 52 4.83 -0.32 3.12
N VAL A 53 3.93 -0.04 2.18
CA VAL A 53 2.50 -0.43 2.29
C VAL A 53 2.16 -1.50 1.25
N ARG A 54 1.21 -2.38 1.58
CA ARG A 54 0.81 -3.53 0.74
C ARG A 54 -0.66 -3.53 0.34
N SER A 55 -1.52 -2.78 1.02
CA SER A 55 -2.92 -2.57 0.59
C SER A 55 -3.47 -1.22 1.06
N VAL A 56 -4.56 -0.75 0.45
CA VAL A 56 -5.20 0.54 0.76
C VAL A 56 -6.73 0.43 0.69
N LEU A 57 -7.42 1.05 1.64
CA LEU A 57 -8.88 1.18 1.68
C LEU A 57 -9.27 2.66 1.63
N PHE A 58 -10.20 3.03 0.77
CA PHE A 58 -10.74 4.39 0.67
C PHE A 58 -12.10 4.50 1.36
N SER A 59 -12.35 5.61 2.06
CA SER A 59 -13.61 5.93 2.73
C SER A 59 -14.03 7.38 2.51
#